data_AF-A0A8I0GM56-F1
#
_entry.id   AF-A0A8I0GM56-F1
#
_cell.length_a   1.000
_cell.length_b   1.000
_cell.length_c   1.000
_cell.angle_alpha   90.00
_cell.angle_beta   90.00
_cell.angle_gamma   90.00
#
_symmetry.space_group_name_H-M   'P 1'
#
loop_
_entity.id
_entity.type
_entity.pdbx_description
1 polymer ?
#
loop_
_entity_poly.entity_id
_entity_poly.type
_entity_poly.pdbx_seq_one_letter_code
_entity_poly.pdbx_strand_id
1 'polypeptide(L)' 'MIVMKVIPWEPIGAISSRLQDGRDVLLWVDGRPVLGKWELELERWTEKNRQAAGGKPYVLPRTSVTHFAEIMPPE' A
#
# COMPACT_ATOMS: atom_id res chain seq x y z
N MET A 1 19.33 1.44 22.61
CA MET A 1 19.58 0.92 21.25
C MET A 1 18.32 1.15 20.43
N ILE A 2 18.35 2.10 19.49
CA ILE A 2 17.22 2.30 18.56
C ILE A 2 17.39 1.25 17.47
N VAL A 3 16.49 0.28 17.40
CA VAL A 3 16.44 -0.66 16.27
C VAL A 3 15.76 0.07 15.13
N MET A 4 16.54 0.50 14.13
CA MET A 4 16.00 1.06 12.91
C MET A 4 15.40 -0.09 12.09
N LYS A 5 14.09 -0.27 12.16
CA LYS A 5 13.38 -1.26 11.34
C LYS A 5 13.31 -0.72 9.92
N VAL A 6 14.12 -1.27 9.02
CA VAL A 6 14.07 -0.96 7.59
C VAL A 6 12.83 -1.61 7.00
N ILE A 7 12.00 -0.82 6.30
CA ILE A 7 10.86 -1.36 5.56
C ILE A 7 11.38 -1.81 4.18
N PRO A 8 11.19 -3.09 3.80
CA PRO A 8 11.62 -3.59 2.49
C PRO A 8 10.63 -3.13 1.42
N TRP A 9 10.90 -1.97 0.82
CA TRP A 9 10.08 -1.44 -0.27
C TRP A 9 10.42 -2.13 -1.59
N GLU A 10 9.39 -2.60 -2.28
CA GLU A 10 9.47 -3.22 -3.60
C GLU A 10 8.81 -2.31 -4.66
N PRO A 11 9.34 -2.26 -5.89
CA PRO A 11 8.73 -1.50 -6.98
C PRO A 11 7.33 -1.99 -7.29
N ILE A 12 6.39 -1.09 -7.60
CA ILE A 12 4.99 -1.47 -7.86
C ILE A 12 4.79 -2.45 -9.03
N GLY A 13 5.72 -2.47 -9.99
CA GLY A 13 5.72 -3.42 -11.11
C GLY A 13 6.07 -4.86 -10.71
N ALA A 14 6.64 -5.07 -9.52
CA ALA A 14 6.98 -6.38 -8.98
C ALA A 14 5.85 -6.99 -8.13
N ILE A 15 4.64 -6.41 -8.15
CA ILE A 15 3.53 -6.87 -7.32
C ILE A 15 3.25 -8.36 -7.56
N SER A 16 3.36 -9.16 -6.50
CA SER A 16 3.05 -10.58 -6.56
C SER A 16 1.54 -10.80 -6.59
N SER A 17 1.10 -11.91 -7.20
CA SER A 17 -0.31 -12.34 -7.19
C SER A 17 -0.89 -12.46 -5.77
N ARG A 18 -0.03 -12.68 -4.77
CA ARG A 18 -0.40 -12.76 -3.35
C ARG A 18 -0.92 -11.44 -2.77
N LEU A 19 -0.46 -10.30 -3.30
CA LEU A 19 -0.91 -8.97 -2.85
C LEU A 19 -2.16 -8.50 -3.61
N GLN A 20 -2.47 -9.17 -4.72
CA GLN A 20 -3.67 -8.89 -5.50
C GLN A 20 -4.96 -9.36 -4.81
N ASP A 21 -4.84 -10.18 -3.77
CA ASP A 21 -5.95 -10.78 -3.01
C ASP A 21 -6.51 -9.85 -1.91
N GLY A 22 -6.41 -8.54 -2.13
CA GLY A 22 -7.00 -7.55 -1.24
C GLY A 22 -6.39 -7.48 0.16
N ARG A 23 -5.10 -7.81 0.29
CA ARG A 23 -4.34 -7.61 1.52
C ARG A 23 -4.03 -6.13 1.74
N ASP A 24 -3.98 -5.73 3.01
CA ASP A 24 -3.46 -4.42 3.39
C ASP A 24 -1.95 -4.40 3.19
N VAL A 25 -1.46 -3.37 2.51
CA VAL A 25 -0.04 -3.12 2.24
C VAL A 25 0.30 -1.67 2.51
N LEU A 26 1.58 -1.40 2.74
CA LEU A 26 2.09 -0.04 2.69
C LEU A 26 2.35 0.34 1.23
N LEU A 27 1.93 1.53 0.83
CA LEU A 27 2.13 2.11 -0.50
C LEU A 27 2.96 3.38 -0.37
N TRP A 28 3.91 3.58 -1.28
CA TRP A 28 4.65 4.82 -1.38
C TRP A 28 4.00 5.76 -2.39
N VAL A 29 3.38 6.82 -1.89
CA VAL A 29 2.57 7.77 -2.65
C VAL A 29 3.07 9.18 -2.42
N ASP A 30 3.45 9.89 -3.48
CA ASP A 30 3.83 11.31 -3.44
C ASP A 30 4.82 11.64 -2.30
N GLY A 31 5.80 10.76 -2.07
CA GLY A 31 6.86 10.95 -1.06
C GLY A 31 6.49 10.55 0.37
N ARG A 32 5.34 9.89 0.60
CA ARG A 32 4.95 9.38 1.92
C ARG A 32 4.40 7.94 1.88
N PRO A 33 4.61 7.16 2.95
CA PRO A 33 3.96 5.87 3.09
C PRO A 33 2.49 6.04 3.49
N VAL A 34 1.58 5.33 2.82
CA VAL A 34 0.15 5.27 3.15
C VAL A 34 -0.30 3.82 3.24
N LEU A 35 -1.33 3.55 4.04
CA LEU A 35 -1.95 2.23 4.08
C LEU A 35 -2.93 2.11 2.91
N GLY A 36 -2.78 1.07 2.10
CA GLY A 36 -3.70 0.83 0.99
C GLY A 36 -3.88 -0.65 0.68
N LYS A 37 -4.71 -0.91 -0.32
CA LYS A 37 -5.09 -2.24 -0.76
C LYS A 37 -5.21 -2.25 -2.29
N TRP A 38 -4.81 -3.36 -2.90
CA TRP A 38 -5.09 -3.61 -4.31
C TRP A 38 -6.51 -4.15 -4.47
N GLU A 39 -7.30 -3.52 -5.33
CA GLU A 39 -8.61 -4.00 -5.74
C GLU A 39 -8.50 -4.61 -7.14
N LEU A 40 -8.41 -5.95 -7.18
CA LEU A 40 -8.22 -6.68 -8.44
C LEU A 40 -9.36 -6.44 -9.45
N GLU A 41 -10.62 -6.47 -9.00
CA GLU A 41 -11.79 -6.26 -9.86
C GLU A 41 -11.81 -4.88 -10.55
N LEU A 42 -11.10 -3.91 -9.96
CA LEU A 42 -11.10 -2.52 -10.40
C LEU A 42 -9.72 -2.09 -10.89
N GLU A 43 -8.76 -3.02 -10.90
CA GLU A 43 -7.35 -2.84 -11.25
C GLU A 43 -6.73 -1.55 -10.68
N ARG A 44 -7.04 -1.26 -9.41
CA ARG A 44 -6.66 0.02 -8.77
C ARG A 44 -6.20 -0.15 -7.32
N TRP A 45 -5.40 0.82 -6.88
CA TRP A 45 -5.02 0.97 -5.49
C TRP A 45 -6.00 1.88 -4.76
N THR A 46 -6.41 1.50 -3.55
CA THR A 46 -7.22 2.33 -2.68
C THR A 46 -6.51 2.64 -1.37
N GLU A 47 -6.52 3.91 -0.98
CA GLU A 47 -6.00 4.36 0.31
C GLU A 47 -7.04 4.11 1.40
N LYS A 48 -6.66 3.36 2.44
CA LYS A 48 -7.55 2.99 3.55
C LYS A 48 -7.59 4.06 4.63
N ASN A 49 -6.45 4.70 4.92
CA ASN A 49 -6.34 5.64 6.05
C ASN A 49 -7.07 6.97 5.84
N ARG A 50 -7.47 7.32 4.60
CA ARG A 50 -8.35 8.48 4.38
C ARG A 50 -9.78 8.25 4.93
N GLN A 51 -10.16 7.01 5.26
CA GLN A 51 -11.45 6.70 5.87
C GLN A 51 -11.57 7.11 7.35
N ALA A 52 -10.45 7.42 8.04
CA ALA A 52 -10.51 7.89 9.44
C ALA A 52 -11.28 9.22 9.61
N ALA A 53 -11.58 9.93 8.50
CA ALA A 53 -12.38 11.14 8.47
C ALA A 53 -13.74 10.96 7.77
N GLY A 54 -14.32 9.75 7.76
CA GLY A 54 -15.66 9.51 7.20
C GLY A 54 -15.78 9.68 5.67
N GLY A 55 -14.66 9.75 4.96
CA GLY A 55 -14.60 9.91 3.51
C GLY A 55 -14.65 8.58 2.77
N LYS A 56 -15.24 8.61 1.56
CA LYS A 56 -15.22 7.49 0.61
C LYS A 56 -13.77 7.01 0.36
N PRO A 57 -13.54 5.70 0.10
CA PRO A 57 -12.23 5.20 -0.29
C PRO A 57 -11.65 6.04 -1.43
N TYR A 58 -10.43 6.53 -1.24
CA TYR A 58 -9.75 7.34 -2.24
C TYR A 58 -8.94 6.43 -3.14
N VAL A 59 -9.32 6.41 -4.40
CA VAL A 59 -8.59 5.71 -5.45
C VAL A 59 -7.30 6.48 -5.72
N LEU A 60 -6.17 5.80 -5.54
CA LEU A 60 -4.86 6.34 -5.82
C LEU A 60 -4.61 6.30 -7.34
N PRO A 61 -4.19 7.41 -7.96
CA PRO A 61 -3.74 7.38 -9.35
C PRO A 61 -2.61 6.37 -9.50
N ARG A 62 -2.67 5.54 -10.55
CA ARG A 62 -1.65 4.50 -10.80
C ARG A 62 -0.23 5.08 -10.92
N THR A 63 -0.10 6.32 -11.37
CA THR A 63 1.17 7.06 -11.50
C THR A 63 1.72 7.55 -10.16
N SER A 64 0.89 7.68 -9.13
CA SER A 64 1.29 8.19 -7.83
C SER A 64 1.87 7.11 -6.92
N VAL A 65 1.58 5.83 -7.20
CA VAL A 65 2.09 4.69 -6.44
C VAL A 65 3.38 4.18 -7.09
N THR A 66 4.50 4.29 -6.40
CA THR A 66 5.81 3.88 -6.95
C THR A 66 6.34 2.58 -6.36
N HIS A 67 6.09 2.37 -5.06
CA HIS A 67 6.56 1.21 -4.32
C HIS A 67 5.47 0.69 -3.39
N PHE A 68 5.58 -0.57 -2.99
CA PHE A 68 4.78 -1.17 -1.93
C PHE A 68 5.69 -1.88 -0.92
N ALA A 69 5.17 -2.14 0.26
CA ALA A 69 5.82 -3.04 1.22
C ALA A 69 4.74 -3.88 1.90
N GLU A 70 5.04 -5.17 2.06
CA GLU A 70 4.17 -6.06 2.82
C GLU A 70 4.19 -5.65 4.29
N ILE A 71 3.00 -5.57 4.89
CA ILE A 71 2.88 -5.46 6.34
C ILE A 71 3.11 -6.86 6.87
N MET A 72 4.37 -7.21 7.10
CA MET A 72 4.71 -8.46 7.76
C MET A 72 4.01 -8.45 9.14
N PRO A 73 3.18 -9.46 9.46
CA PRO A 73 2.77 -9.63 10.85
C PRO A 73 4.03 -9.78 11.70
N PRO A 74 4.10 -9.19 12.91
CA PRO A 74 5.18 -9.52 13.82
C PRO A 74 5.18 -11.04 14.04
N GLU A 75 6.32 -11.69 13.78
CA GLU A 75 6.58 -13.05 14.25
C GLU A 75 6.56 -13.11 15.78
#